data_AF-A0AAQ4QQV4-F1
#
_entry.id   AF-A0AAQ4QQV4-F1
#
_cell.length_a   1.000
_cell.length_b   1.000
_cell.length_c   1.000
_cell.angle_alpha   90.00
_cell.angle_beta   90.00
_cell.angle_gamma   90.00
#
_symmetry.space_group_name_H-M   'P 1'
#
loop_
_entity.id
_entity.type
_entity.pdbx_description
1 polymer ?
#
loop_
_entity_poly.entity_id
_entity_poly.type
_entity_poly.pdbx_seq_one_letter_code
_entity_poly.pdbx_strand_id
1 'polypeptide(L)'
;SYQLFVATFNPLVFNAKTAELVSHHQVEIQQSFPKEGWVEEDPKEIMQSVYECMERTCEKLQQLDIDLSNIKAVGVTNQRETTLVWDKETGEPLYNCLGDQSAALVGQMCFQEGQAKNTYGTGCFLLRNTGTKPLMSDHGLLTTVAYKLGKNEPACYALEGSVAIAGAVVRWLKDNLGIVQSSAEIEKLAAAAGTSYGCYFVPAFSGLYAPYWEPSARGIICGLTQFTNRNHLAFAALEAVCFQTREILDAMNQDSGLPLTQLQVDGGMTSNRLLMQLQADILCIPVVKPTMSETTALGVAMAAGAAEGVGVWSLSPSDLPHATSEKYQPQIHCDESEFRFARWKKAVQRSMNWETTEPCCNANGTEGPS
;
A
#
# COMPACT_ATOMS: atom_id res chain seq x y z
N SER A 1 -17.47 10.17 -2.05
CA SER A 1 -16.51 9.62 -1.08
C SER A 1 -15.16 10.26 -1.35
N TYR A 2 -14.76 11.21 -0.50
CA TYR A 2 -13.54 12.00 -0.68
C TYR A 2 -12.35 11.20 -0.16
N GLN A 3 -11.39 10.92 -1.03
CA GLN A 3 -10.20 10.15 -0.71
C GLN A 3 -9.08 11.11 -0.27
N LEU A 4 -8.34 10.71 0.75
CA LEU A 4 -7.23 11.45 1.35
C LEU A 4 -6.02 11.47 0.39
N PHE A 5 -5.35 12.61 0.25
CA PHE A 5 -4.12 12.80 -0.55
C PHE A 5 -3.00 13.33 0.35
N VAL A 6 -1.76 12.92 0.09
CA VAL A 6 -0.54 13.35 0.80
C VAL A 6 0.63 13.52 -0.19
N ALA A 7 0.61 14.47 -1.13
CA ALA A 7 1.69 14.54 -2.11
C ALA A 7 3.02 14.98 -1.45
N THR A 8 4.07 14.19 -1.64
CA THR A 8 5.47 14.65 -1.49
C THR A 8 6.21 14.27 -2.76
N PHE A 9 7.11 15.13 -3.23
CA PHE A 9 7.94 14.83 -4.40
C PHE A 9 9.31 14.34 -3.95
N ASN A 10 9.74 13.19 -4.48
CA ASN A 10 11.00 12.54 -4.13
C ASN A 10 11.64 11.91 -5.37
N PRO A 11 12.48 12.65 -6.14
CA PRO A 11 13.25 12.09 -7.24
C PRO A 11 14.27 11.09 -6.70
N LEU A 12 14.25 9.89 -7.28
CA LEU A 12 15.11 8.77 -6.92
C LEU A 12 15.93 8.36 -8.14
N VAL A 13 17.26 8.33 -8.01
CA VAL A 13 18.18 8.00 -9.10
C VAL A 13 18.71 6.60 -8.88
N PHE A 14 18.43 5.68 -9.81
CA PHE A 14 18.84 4.29 -9.72
C PHE A 14 19.99 3.97 -10.66
N ASN A 15 20.90 3.10 -10.23
CA ASN A 15 21.96 2.57 -11.06
C ASN A 15 21.39 1.53 -12.05
N ALA A 16 21.54 1.78 -13.35
CA ALA A 16 21.00 0.91 -14.40
C ALA A 16 21.62 -0.51 -14.44
N LYS A 17 22.73 -0.79 -13.74
CA LYS A 17 23.29 -2.15 -13.66
C LYS A 17 22.88 -2.88 -12.39
N THR A 18 22.79 -2.18 -11.27
CA THR A 18 22.60 -2.80 -9.95
C THR A 18 21.21 -2.60 -9.37
N ALA A 19 20.40 -1.69 -9.93
CA ALA A 19 19.13 -1.22 -9.35
C ALA A 19 19.26 -0.60 -7.95
N GLU A 20 20.49 -0.27 -7.52
CA GLU A 20 20.73 0.43 -6.26
C GLU A 20 20.33 1.90 -6.38
N LEU A 21 19.78 2.43 -5.29
CA LEU A 21 19.47 3.85 -5.16
C LEU A 21 20.77 4.62 -4.93
N VAL A 22 21.09 5.54 -5.84
CA VAL A 22 22.32 6.34 -5.86
C VAL A 22 22.13 7.68 -5.16
N SER A 23 21.02 8.35 -5.45
CA SER A 23 20.73 9.68 -4.92
C SER A 23 19.23 9.92 -4.82
N HIS A 24 18.81 10.71 -3.82
CA HIS A 24 17.44 11.19 -3.69
C HIS A 24 17.39 12.49 -2.89
N HIS A 25 16.28 13.21 -3.00
CA HIS A 25 15.99 14.38 -2.18
C HIS A 25 14.47 14.50 -2.02
N GLN A 26 14.00 14.85 -0.83
CA GLN A 26 12.57 14.98 -0.55
C GLN A 26 12.33 16.30 0.17
N VAL A 27 11.27 16.98 -0.25
CA VAL A 27 10.75 18.19 0.41
C VAL A 27 9.34 17.88 0.88
N GLU A 28 9.08 18.08 2.17
CA GLU A 28 7.75 17.98 2.75
C GLU A 28 6.87 19.14 2.25
N ILE A 29 5.60 18.85 1.99
CA ILE A 29 4.60 19.81 1.53
C ILE A 29 3.57 19.98 2.64
N GLN A 30 3.13 21.21 2.88
CA GLN A 30 2.13 21.48 3.90
C GLN A 30 0.74 21.00 3.48
N GLN A 31 0.04 20.41 4.45
CA GLN A 31 -1.33 19.96 4.29
C GLN A 31 -2.27 20.89 5.05
N SER A 32 -3.32 21.35 4.36
CA SER A 32 -4.41 22.12 4.93
C SER A 32 -5.61 21.21 5.22
N PHE A 33 -6.16 21.34 6.43
CA PHE A 33 -7.32 20.56 6.89
C PHE A 33 -8.48 21.49 7.27
N PRO A 34 -9.17 22.10 6.30
CA PRO A 34 -10.19 23.13 6.59
C PRO A 34 -11.44 22.57 7.27
N LYS A 35 -11.73 21.27 7.11
CA LYS A 35 -12.86 20.56 7.73
C LYS A 35 -12.48 19.11 8.05
N GLU A 36 -13.24 18.47 8.93
CA GLU A 36 -13.07 17.03 9.22
C GLU A 36 -13.23 16.19 7.95
N GLY A 37 -12.23 15.34 7.68
CA GLY A 37 -12.17 14.51 6.47
C GLY A 37 -11.68 15.24 5.20
N TRP A 38 -11.35 16.54 5.27
CA TRP A 38 -10.83 17.31 4.13
C TRP A 38 -9.31 17.44 4.23
N VAL A 39 -8.64 17.31 3.09
CA VAL A 39 -7.20 17.56 2.93
C VAL A 39 -7.02 18.34 1.64
N GLU A 40 -6.34 19.47 1.73
CA GLU A 40 -6.01 20.35 0.60
C GLU A 40 -4.50 20.62 0.61
N GLU A 41 -3.90 20.77 -0.58
CA GLU A 41 -2.48 21.08 -0.79
C GLU A 41 -2.36 22.21 -1.82
N ASP A 42 -1.36 23.09 -1.70
CA ASP A 42 -1.13 24.16 -2.67
C ASP A 42 -0.40 23.63 -3.92
N PRO A 43 -1.00 23.68 -5.13
CA PRO A 43 -0.35 23.26 -6.37
C PRO A 43 0.98 23.97 -6.65
N LYS A 44 1.16 25.22 -6.19
CA LYS A 44 2.41 25.97 -6.37
C LYS A 44 3.51 25.45 -5.46
N GLU A 45 3.17 25.08 -4.23
CA GLU A 45 4.11 24.47 -3.28
C GLU A 45 4.57 23.10 -3.81
N ILE A 46 3.66 22.32 -4.39
CA ILE A 46 3.99 21.07 -5.11
C ILE A 46 4.99 21.33 -6.23
N MET A 47 4.73 22.29 -7.11
CA MET A 47 5.65 22.61 -8.21
C MET A 47 7.01 23.13 -7.72
N GLN A 48 7.02 23.94 -6.66
CA GLN A 48 8.27 24.44 -6.07
C GLN A 48 9.09 23.29 -5.47
N SER A 49 8.43 22.38 -4.74
CA SER A 49 9.03 21.14 -4.22
C SER A 49 9.63 20.29 -5.34
N VAL A 50 8.95 20.20 -6.50
CA VAL A 50 9.47 19.51 -7.69
C VAL A 50 10.79 20.11 -8.17
N TYR A 51 10.83 21.43 -8.39
CA TYR A 51 12.03 22.11 -8.85
C TYR A 51 13.19 21.98 -7.85
N GLU A 52 12.91 22.21 -6.57
CA GLU A 52 13.92 22.12 -5.51
C GLU A 52 14.50 20.71 -5.42
N CYS A 53 13.66 19.67 -5.36
CA CYS A 53 14.18 18.31 -5.25
C CYS A 53 15.01 17.89 -6.47
N MET A 54 14.61 18.31 -7.68
CA MET A 54 15.37 18.05 -8.90
C MET A 54 16.73 18.75 -8.86
N GLU A 55 16.76 20.04 -8.51
CA GLU A 55 18.00 20.81 -8.39
C GLU A 55 18.95 20.18 -7.37
N ARG A 56 18.45 19.90 -6.16
CA ARG A 56 19.22 19.26 -5.08
C ARG A 56 19.71 17.86 -5.44
N THR A 57 18.92 17.10 -6.19
CA THR A 57 19.34 15.76 -6.64
C THR A 57 20.45 15.86 -7.68
N CYS A 58 20.36 16.80 -8.62
CA CYS A 58 21.42 17.09 -9.59
C CYS A 58 22.71 17.56 -8.92
N GLU A 59 22.62 18.46 -7.93
CA GLU A 59 23.77 18.89 -7.11
C GLU A 59 24.44 17.69 -6.43
N LYS A 60 23.67 16.78 -5.84
CA LYS A 60 24.19 15.56 -5.21
C LYS A 60 24.86 14.63 -6.23
N LEU A 61 24.31 14.47 -7.43
CA LEU A 61 24.93 13.66 -8.48
C LEU A 61 26.28 14.23 -8.92
N GLN A 62 26.36 15.54 -9.09
CA GLN A 62 27.62 16.23 -9.42
C GLN A 62 28.67 16.06 -8.31
N GLN A 63 28.24 16.12 -7.04
CA GLN A 63 29.12 15.86 -5.88
C GLN A 63 29.64 14.41 -5.84
N LEU A 64 28.89 13.47 -6.42
CA LEU A 64 29.30 12.07 -6.59
C LEU A 64 30.09 11.82 -7.88
N ASP A 65 30.46 12.89 -8.62
CA ASP A 65 31.17 12.84 -9.91
C ASP A 65 30.38 12.07 -10.99
N ILE A 66 29.05 12.11 -10.92
CA ILE A 66 28.14 11.50 -11.90
C ILE A 66 27.68 12.58 -12.88
N ASP A 67 28.10 12.46 -14.13
CA ASP A 67 27.62 13.32 -15.21
C ASP A 67 26.12 13.10 -15.47
N LEU A 68 25.33 14.18 -15.42
CA LEU A 68 23.90 14.20 -15.68
C LEU A 68 23.55 13.71 -17.10
N SER A 69 24.48 13.80 -18.06
CA SER A 69 24.32 13.24 -19.40
C SER A 69 24.13 11.72 -19.39
N ASN A 70 24.51 11.04 -18.30
CA ASN A 70 24.32 9.61 -18.11
C ASN A 70 22.90 9.22 -17.70
N ILE A 71 22.02 10.18 -17.37
CA ILE A 71 20.60 9.88 -17.12
C ILE A 71 19.95 9.43 -18.44
N LYS A 72 19.53 8.16 -18.46
CA LYS A 72 19.00 7.49 -19.66
C LYS A 72 17.51 7.66 -19.83
N ALA A 73 16.76 7.72 -18.74
CA ALA A 73 15.32 7.92 -18.75
C ALA A 73 14.88 8.57 -17.42
N VAL A 74 13.73 9.23 -17.47
CA VAL A 74 13.02 9.74 -16.30
C VAL A 74 11.64 9.13 -16.31
N GLY A 75 11.21 8.58 -15.18
CA GLY A 75 9.82 8.21 -14.97
C GLY A 75 9.29 8.95 -13.76
N VAL A 76 8.03 9.35 -13.81
CA VAL A 76 7.36 10.11 -12.74
C VAL A 76 6.19 9.30 -12.25
N THR A 77 6.07 9.02 -10.96
CA THR A 77 4.84 8.47 -10.35
C THR A 77 4.25 9.52 -9.42
N ASN A 78 2.92 9.61 -9.39
CA ASN A 78 2.22 10.45 -8.43
C ASN A 78 1.11 9.65 -7.73
N GLN A 79 0.53 10.25 -6.70
CA GLN A 79 -0.38 9.54 -5.80
C GLN A 79 -1.66 9.14 -6.50
N ARG A 80 -1.93 7.83 -6.51
CA ARG A 80 -3.08 7.23 -7.20
C ARG A 80 -3.14 7.48 -8.71
N GLU A 81 -2.05 7.94 -9.34
CA GLU A 81 -2.04 8.35 -10.74
C GLU A 81 -0.80 7.88 -11.53
N THR A 82 -1.11 7.40 -12.73
CA THR A 82 -0.41 7.40 -14.03
C THR A 82 1.04 7.87 -14.09
N THR A 83 1.98 6.92 -14.17
CA THR A 83 3.41 7.14 -14.44
C THR A 83 3.68 7.25 -15.92
N LEU A 84 4.13 8.41 -16.40
CA LEU A 84 4.55 8.56 -17.80
C LEU A 84 6.06 8.34 -17.95
N VAL A 85 6.43 7.57 -18.98
CA VAL A 85 7.80 7.51 -19.48
C VAL A 85 7.81 8.22 -20.83
N TRP A 86 8.67 9.20 -21.02
CA TRP A 86 8.78 9.95 -22.27
C TRP A 86 10.23 10.06 -22.73
N ASP A 87 10.40 10.30 -24.02
CA ASP A 87 11.70 10.54 -24.63
C ASP A 87 12.14 11.99 -24.39
N LYS A 88 13.33 12.18 -23.83
CA LYS A 88 13.81 13.50 -23.41
C LYS A 88 14.10 14.47 -24.56
N GLU A 89 14.36 13.96 -25.77
CA GLU A 89 14.74 14.77 -26.94
C GLU A 89 13.50 15.19 -27.74
N THR A 90 12.52 14.30 -27.85
CA THR A 90 11.32 14.50 -28.66
C THR A 90 10.11 14.95 -27.85
N GLY A 91 10.07 14.65 -26.55
CA GLY A 91 8.93 14.93 -25.67
C GLY A 91 7.75 13.95 -25.83
N GLU A 92 7.88 12.92 -26.68
CA GLU A 92 6.82 11.94 -26.93
C GLU A 92 6.83 10.82 -25.87
N PRO A 93 5.65 10.28 -25.48
CA PRO A 93 5.57 9.19 -24.53
C PRO A 93 6.15 7.89 -25.12
N LEU A 94 7.06 7.26 -24.40
CA LEU A 94 7.63 5.95 -24.74
C LEU A 94 6.63 4.82 -24.40
N TYR A 95 5.91 4.95 -23.28
CA TYR A 95 4.94 3.96 -22.81
C TYR A 95 3.66 4.55 -22.22
N ASN A 96 2.64 3.69 -22.14
CA ASN A 96 1.43 3.95 -21.37
C ASN A 96 1.73 3.96 -19.87
N CYS A 97 0.81 4.55 -19.11
CA CYS A 97 1.15 5.00 -17.79
C CYS A 97 0.94 3.95 -16.69
N LEU A 98 1.80 3.94 -15.66
CA LEU A 98 1.66 3.05 -14.49
C LEU A 98 1.14 3.80 -13.26
N GLY A 99 -0.03 3.45 -12.73
CA GLY A 99 -0.41 3.96 -11.41
C GLY A 99 0.62 3.60 -10.33
N ASP A 100 0.63 4.30 -9.20
CA ASP A 100 1.50 4.00 -8.06
C ASP A 100 1.47 2.52 -7.65
N GLN A 101 0.29 1.92 -7.53
CA GLN A 101 0.14 0.53 -7.12
C GLN A 101 0.64 -0.45 -8.20
N SER A 102 0.40 -0.12 -9.47
CA SER A 102 0.94 -0.82 -10.64
C SER A 102 2.46 -0.75 -10.70
N ALA A 103 3.03 0.42 -10.42
CA ALA A 103 4.47 0.62 -10.36
C ALA A 103 5.09 -0.17 -9.21
N ALA A 104 4.48 -0.16 -8.02
CA ALA A 104 4.93 -0.99 -6.90
C ALA A 104 4.88 -2.50 -7.26
N LEU A 105 3.87 -2.95 -8.00
CA LEU A 105 3.79 -4.33 -8.50
C LEU A 105 4.96 -4.68 -9.44
N VAL A 106 5.32 -3.76 -10.35
CA VAL A 106 6.50 -3.89 -11.23
C VAL A 106 7.80 -3.89 -10.42
N GLY A 107 7.95 -2.97 -9.46
CA GLY A 107 9.15 -2.85 -8.64
C GLY A 107 9.36 -4.01 -7.66
N GLN A 108 8.26 -4.66 -7.25
CA GLN A 108 8.27 -5.93 -6.53
C GLN A 108 8.45 -7.15 -7.45
N MET A 109 8.67 -6.92 -8.75
CA MET A 109 8.92 -7.96 -9.75
C MET A 109 7.79 -9.00 -9.85
N CYS A 110 6.55 -8.59 -9.58
CA CYS A 110 5.38 -9.45 -9.63
C CYS A 110 4.90 -9.65 -11.08
N PHE A 111 5.75 -10.20 -11.93
CA PHE A 111 5.51 -10.36 -13.37
C PHE A 111 4.76 -11.63 -13.76
N GLN A 112 4.65 -12.60 -12.85
CA GLN A 112 4.01 -13.89 -13.08
C GLN A 112 2.61 -13.94 -12.44
N GLU A 113 1.71 -14.67 -13.08
CA GLU A 113 0.36 -14.92 -12.57
C GLU A 113 0.41 -15.53 -11.17
N GLY A 114 -0.41 -14.99 -10.27
CA GLY A 114 -0.47 -15.43 -8.88
C GLY A 114 0.50 -14.72 -7.94
N GLN A 115 1.49 -13.97 -8.44
CA GLN A 115 2.33 -13.12 -7.59
C GLN A 115 1.54 -11.91 -7.08
N ALA A 116 1.79 -11.52 -5.84
CA ALA A 116 1.04 -10.46 -5.19
C ALA A 116 1.92 -9.65 -4.24
N LYS A 117 1.62 -8.34 -4.19
CA LYS A 117 2.26 -7.40 -3.27
C LYS A 117 1.25 -6.72 -2.36
N ASN A 118 1.70 -6.27 -1.20
CA ASN A 118 0.96 -5.39 -0.30
C ASN A 118 1.81 -4.18 0.11
N THR A 119 1.31 -2.97 -0.19
CA THR A 119 1.90 -1.71 0.25
C THR A 119 1.30 -1.26 1.58
N TYR A 120 2.08 -1.25 2.65
CA TYR A 120 1.67 -0.81 3.99
C TYR A 120 2.01 0.66 4.23
N GLY A 121 1.02 1.52 4.05
CA GLY A 121 1.08 2.94 4.37
C GLY A 121 0.03 3.34 5.40
N THR A 122 -0.61 4.49 5.19
CA THR A 122 -1.79 4.92 5.97
C THR A 122 -2.91 3.87 5.91
N GLY A 123 -3.12 3.28 4.72
CA GLY A 123 -3.89 2.08 4.47
C GLY A 123 -3.01 0.97 3.90
N CYS A 124 -3.62 -0.15 3.50
CA CYS A 124 -2.95 -1.20 2.72
C CYS A 124 -3.51 -1.26 1.31
N PHE A 125 -2.66 -1.52 0.33
CA PHE A 125 -3.05 -1.70 -1.07
C PHE A 125 -2.43 -2.96 -1.64
N LEU A 126 -3.28 -3.94 -1.91
CA LEU A 126 -2.90 -5.27 -2.37
C LEU A 126 -3.23 -5.42 -3.84
N LEU A 127 -2.23 -5.78 -4.63
CA LEU A 127 -2.41 -6.14 -6.04
C LEU A 127 -1.87 -7.54 -6.27
N ARG A 128 -2.66 -8.35 -6.99
CA ARG A 128 -2.29 -9.68 -7.43
C ARG A 128 -2.34 -9.76 -8.95
N ASN A 129 -1.25 -10.15 -9.58
CA ASN A 129 -1.17 -10.34 -11.03
C ASN A 129 -2.04 -11.53 -11.48
N THR A 130 -2.93 -11.30 -12.46
CA THR A 130 -3.83 -12.31 -13.05
C THR A 130 -3.49 -12.64 -14.51
N GLY A 131 -2.31 -12.24 -14.98
CA GLY A 131 -1.85 -12.45 -16.35
C GLY A 131 -2.54 -11.53 -17.36
N THR A 132 -2.66 -12.00 -18.60
CA THR A 132 -3.13 -11.19 -19.75
C THR A 132 -4.64 -11.20 -19.95
N LYS A 133 -5.37 -11.91 -19.07
CA LYS A 133 -6.84 -11.95 -19.09
C LYS A 133 -7.38 -11.25 -17.85
N PRO A 134 -8.35 -10.32 -18.01
CA PRO A 134 -9.00 -9.72 -16.86
C PRO A 134 -9.81 -10.78 -16.11
N LEU A 135 -9.62 -10.82 -14.80
CA LEU A 135 -10.39 -11.68 -13.88
C LEU A 135 -11.38 -10.80 -13.12
N MET A 136 -12.68 -11.03 -13.32
CA MET A 136 -13.74 -10.35 -12.58
C MET A 136 -13.90 -10.96 -11.20
N SER A 137 -14.01 -10.13 -10.17
CA SER A 137 -14.16 -10.58 -8.78
C SER A 137 -15.62 -10.79 -8.41
N ASP A 138 -15.92 -11.93 -7.78
CA ASP A 138 -17.19 -12.21 -7.12
C ASP A 138 -17.09 -12.00 -5.59
N HIS A 139 -15.89 -11.70 -5.08
CA HIS A 139 -15.57 -11.59 -3.64
C HIS A 139 -15.20 -10.17 -3.20
N GLY A 140 -15.69 -9.15 -3.91
CA GLY A 140 -15.59 -7.74 -3.50
C GLY A 140 -14.24 -7.07 -3.80
N LEU A 141 -13.49 -7.58 -4.76
CA LEU A 141 -12.25 -6.98 -5.25
C LEU A 141 -12.47 -6.23 -6.56
N LEU A 142 -11.51 -5.40 -6.94
CA LEU A 142 -11.54 -4.65 -8.19
C LEU A 142 -10.64 -5.33 -9.22
N THR A 143 -11.13 -5.46 -10.45
CA THR A 143 -10.30 -5.82 -11.60
C THR A 143 -9.65 -4.56 -12.14
N THR A 144 -8.32 -4.52 -12.13
CA THR A 144 -7.54 -3.36 -12.57
C THR A 144 -6.52 -3.76 -13.64
N VAL A 145 -6.05 -2.78 -14.41
CA VAL A 145 -4.90 -2.97 -15.31
C VAL A 145 -3.64 -2.94 -14.44
N ALA A 146 -2.90 -4.04 -14.43
CA ALA A 146 -1.64 -4.12 -13.70
C ALA A 146 -0.58 -3.27 -14.40
N TYR A 147 -0.24 -3.58 -15.64
CA TYR A 147 0.75 -2.84 -16.42
C TYR A 147 0.68 -3.24 -17.91
N LYS A 148 1.22 -2.40 -18.79
CA LYS A 148 1.43 -2.72 -20.22
C LYS A 148 2.77 -2.15 -20.66
N LEU A 149 3.77 -3.01 -20.76
CA LEU A 149 5.19 -2.63 -20.94
C LEU A 149 5.57 -2.52 -22.42
N GLY A 150 4.79 -1.75 -23.19
CA GLY A 150 5.05 -1.53 -24.61
C GLY A 150 3.83 -1.50 -25.48
N LYS A 151 3.95 -0.89 -26.66
CA LYS A 151 2.83 -0.75 -27.61
C LYS A 151 2.34 -2.12 -28.10
N ASN A 152 3.27 -3.03 -28.36
CA ASN A 152 2.99 -4.37 -28.90
C ASN A 152 2.85 -5.46 -27.84
N GLU A 153 3.17 -5.15 -26.57
CA GLU A 153 3.02 -6.08 -25.45
C GLU A 153 1.56 -6.18 -24.97
N PRO A 154 1.11 -7.36 -24.50
CA PRO A 154 -0.22 -7.51 -23.93
C PRO A 154 -0.35 -6.73 -22.63
N ALA A 155 -1.55 -6.22 -22.35
CA ALA A 155 -1.86 -5.69 -21.03
C ALA A 155 -1.92 -6.85 -20.03
N CYS A 156 -1.27 -6.67 -18.88
CA CYS A 156 -1.45 -7.53 -17.72
C CYS A 156 -2.49 -6.92 -16.79
N TYR A 157 -3.25 -7.76 -16.11
CA TYR A 157 -4.33 -7.38 -15.20
C TYR A 157 -4.00 -7.80 -13.77
N ALA A 158 -4.68 -7.19 -12.82
CA ALA A 158 -4.60 -7.56 -11.42
C ALA A 158 -5.97 -7.54 -10.75
N LEU A 159 -6.09 -8.35 -9.69
CA LEU A 159 -7.08 -8.10 -8.65
C LEU A 159 -6.51 -7.12 -7.65
N GLU A 160 -7.32 -6.15 -7.26
CA GLU A 160 -6.97 -5.09 -6.32
C GLU A 160 -7.93 -5.11 -5.12
N GLY A 161 -7.36 -5.03 -3.92
CA GLY A 161 -8.09 -4.79 -2.68
C GLY A 161 -7.36 -3.79 -1.81
N SER A 162 -8.11 -3.00 -1.05
CA SER A 162 -7.54 -1.98 -0.16
C SER A 162 -8.12 -2.04 1.24
N VAL A 163 -7.26 -1.72 2.21
CA VAL A 163 -7.60 -1.49 3.61
C VAL A 163 -7.46 -0.01 3.87
N ALA A 164 -8.53 0.67 4.29
CA ALA A 164 -8.49 2.11 4.52
C ALA A 164 -7.58 2.49 5.70
N ILE A 165 -7.60 1.71 6.78
CA ILE A 165 -6.95 2.03 8.05
C ILE A 165 -5.89 0.96 8.39
N ALA A 166 -4.64 1.26 8.05
CA ALA A 166 -3.45 0.53 8.46
C ALA A 166 -2.59 1.44 9.35
N GLY A 167 -1.62 2.18 8.81
CA GLY A 167 -0.78 3.11 9.58
C GLY A 167 -1.58 4.23 10.27
N ALA A 168 -2.77 4.56 9.76
CA ALA A 168 -3.71 5.44 10.44
C ALA A 168 -4.13 4.93 11.82
N VAL A 169 -4.19 3.61 12.07
CA VAL A 169 -4.50 3.08 13.41
C VAL A 169 -3.42 3.44 14.43
N VAL A 170 -2.15 3.40 14.00
CA VAL A 170 -1.00 3.73 14.85
C VAL A 170 -1.00 5.23 15.17
N ARG A 171 -1.27 6.07 14.17
CA ARG A 171 -1.43 7.52 14.36
C ARG A 171 -2.59 7.85 15.28
N TRP A 172 -3.74 7.20 15.10
CA TRP A 172 -4.90 7.41 15.97
C TRP A 172 -4.62 6.98 17.43
N LEU A 173 -3.95 5.85 17.65
CA LEU A 173 -3.53 5.43 18.99
C LEU A 173 -2.59 6.44 19.66
N LYS A 174 -1.77 7.13 18.87
CA LYS A 174 -0.88 8.20 19.32
C LYS A 174 -1.64 9.48 19.65
N ASP A 175 -2.31 10.02 18.63
CA ASP A 175 -2.81 11.39 18.63
C ASP A 175 -4.13 11.51 19.39
N ASN A 176 -4.95 10.46 19.42
CA ASN A 176 -6.28 10.50 20.04
C ASN A 176 -6.36 9.76 21.38
N LEU A 177 -5.71 8.60 21.52
CA LEU A 177 -5.75 7.82 22.78
C LEU A 177 -4.50 7.98 23.66
N GLY A 178 -3.40 8.54 23.15
CA GLY A 178 -2.16 8.69 23.90
C GLY A 178 -1.54 7.35 24.35
N ILE A 179 -1.89 6.23 23.71
CA ILE A 179 -1.40 4.89 24.05
C ILE A 179 0.09 4.75 23.72
N VAL A 180 0.50 5.36 22.61
CA VAL A 180 1.90 5.49 22.18
C VAL A 180 2.25 6.96 21.99
N GLN A 181 3.52 7.30 22.13
CA GLN A 181 4.05 8.65 21.90
C GLN A 181 4.66 8.79 20.50
N SER A 182 5.07 7.68 19.89
CA SER A 182 5.62 7.64 18.53
C SER A 182 5.25 6.34 17.82
N SER A 183 5.28 6.34 16.49
CA SER A 183 5.03 5.14 15.68
C SER A 183 6.02 4.01 15.97
N ALA A 184 7.26 4.33 16.36
CA ALA A 184 8.27 3.33 16.72
C ALA A 184 8.01 2.67 18.09
N GLU A 185 7.24 3.32 18.97
CA GLU A 185 6.92 2.77 20.29
C GLU A 185 5.93 1.61 20.21
N ILE A 186 5.03 1.59 19.22
CA ILE A 186 3.99 0.56 19.11
C ILE A 186 4.59 -0.85 19.02
N GLU A 187 5.72 -0.99 18.32
CA GLU A 187 6.43 -2.27 18.20
C GLU A 187 6.93 -2.76 19.57
N LYS A 188 7.49 -1.86 20.38
CA LYS A 188 7.98 -2.20 21.73
C LYS A 188 6.84 -2.60 22.66
N LEU A 189 5.72 -1.87 22.64
CA LEU A 189 4.56 -2.18 23.47
C LEU A 189 3.93 -3.51 23.06
N ALA A 190 3.73 -3.72 21.75
CA ALA A 190 3.19 -4.96 21.24
C ALA A 190 4.12 -6.15 21.55
N ALA A 191 5.43 -6.02 21.33
CA ALA A 191 6.40 -7.06 21.69
C ALA A 191 6.37 -7.40 23.19
N ALA A 192 6.21 -6.40 24.06
CA ALA A 192 6.09 -6.62 25.50
C ALA A 192 4.79 -7.36 25.90
N ALA A 193 3.71 -7.23 25.14
CA ALA A 193 2.50 -8.02 25.34
C ALA A 193 2.66 -9.47 24.82
N GLY A 194 3.34 -9.66 23.68
CA GLY A 194 3.54 -10.95 23.01
C GLY A 194 2.28 -11.54 22.37
N THR A 195 1.09 -11.14 22.80
CA THR A 195 -0.20 -11.54 22.26
C THR A 195 -1.26 -10.48 22.59
N SER A 196 -2.38 -10.48 21.87
CA SER A 196 -3.56 -9.69 22.21
C SER A 196 -4.38 -10.29 23.37
N TYR A 197 -4.11 -11.53 23.78
CA TYR A 197 -4.91 -12.31 24.75
C TYR A 197 -6.41 -12.32 24.42
N GLY A 198 -6.75 -12.33 23.13
CA GLY A 198 -8.15 -12.34 22.66
C GLY A 198 -8.83 -10.97 22.61
N CYS A 199 -8.07 -9.88 22.82
CA CYS A 199 -8.51 -8.53 22.50
C CYS A 199 -8.45 -8.31 20.98
N TYR A 200 -9.54 -7.87 20.37
CA TYR A 200 -9.60 -7.54 18.95
C TYR A 200 -9.94 -6.07 18.77
N PHE A 201 -9.19 -5.40 17.89
CA PHE A 201 -9.43 -4.03 17.50
C PHE A 201 -9.77 -3.98 16.02
N VAL A 202 -11.03 -3.71 15.67
CA VAL A 202 -11.42 -3.47 14.28
C VAL A 202 -11.32 -1.97 14.02
N PRO A 203 -10.38 -1.48 13.18
CA PRO A 203 -10.13 -0.05 13.02
C PRO A 203 -11.00 0.56 11.89
N ALA A 204 -12.30 0.24 11.86
CA ALA A 204 -13.23 0.70 10.83
C ALA A 204 -13.69 2.16 11.05
N PHE A 205 -12.77 3.11 11.23
CA PHE A 205 -13.12 4.50 11.56
C PHE A 205 -13.97 5.19 10.49
N SER A 206 -13.82 4.79 9.24
CA SER A 206 -14.53 5.32 8.08
C SER A 206 -15.30 4.23 7.31
N GLY A 207 -15.72 3.18 8.02
CA GLY A 207 -16.29 1.97 7.43
C GLY A 207 -15.25 0.90 7.09
N LEU A 208 -15.73 -0.24 6.60
CA LEU A 208 -14.90 -1.34 6.09
C LEU A 208 -14.85 -1.28 4.56
N TYR A 209 -13.65 -1.47 4.02
CA TYR A 209 -13.42 -1.53 2.57
C TYR A 209 -13.51 -2.99 2.10
N ALA A 210 -12.81 -3.36 1.03
CA ALA A 210 -12.73 -4.72 0.55
C ALA A 210 -12.35 -5.70 1.70
N PRO A 211 -12.97 -6.89 1.76
CA PRO A 211 -13.99 -7.40 0.83
C PRO A 211 -15.44 -6.98 1.18
N TYR A 212 -15.67 -6.24 2.27
CA TYR A 212 -17.01 -6.03 2.84
C TYR A 212 -17.78 -4.85 2.26
N TRP A 213 -17.11 -3.74 1.97
CA TRP A 213 -17.72 -2.48 1.51
C TRP A 213 -18.88 -2.02 2.40
N GLU A 214 -18.64 -1.98 3.72
CA GLU A 214 -19.65 -1.64 4.72
C GLU A 214 -19.40 -0.23 5.30
N PRO A 215 -20.01 0.83 4.75
CA PRO A 215 -19.79 2.20 5.20
C PRO A 215 -20.36 2.48 6.61
N SER A 216 -21.36 1.70 7.06
CA SER A 216 -21.93 1.86 8.41
C SER A 216 -21.02 1.31 9.50
N ALA A 217 -19.97 0.56 9.14
CA ALA A 217 -19.09 -0.05 10.12
C ALA A 217 -18.33 1.02 10.91
N ARG A 218 -18.11 0.76 12.21
CA ARG A 218 -17.33 1.66 13.07
C ARG A 218 -16.24 0.94 13.85
N GLY A 219 -15.23 1.71 14.28
CA GLY A 219 -14.12 1.18 15.05
C GLY A 219 -14.59 0.58 16.37
N ILE A 220 -14.22 -0.67 16.65
CA ILE A 220 -14.54 -1.34 17.91
C ILE A 220 -13.31 -1.98 18.54
N ILE A 221 -13.27 -2.02 19.87
CA ILE A 221 -12.34 -2.83 20.64
C ILE A 221 -13.19 -3.79 21.48
N CYS A 222 -12.96 -5.10 21.33
CA CYS A 222 -13.76 -6.13 22.00
C CYS A 222 -12.89 -7.27 22.55
N GLY A 223 -13.47 -8.11 23.41
CA GLY A 223 -12.73 -9.20 24.08
C GLY A 223 -11.84 -8.73 25.24
N LEU A 224 -12.14 -7.56 25.82
CA LEU A 224 -11.40 -7.01 26.96
C LEU A 224 -11.60 -7.84 28.23
N THR A 225 -10.52 -8.02 28.98
CA THR A 225 -10.53 -8.61 30.33
C THR A 225 -9.86 -7.65 31.32
N GLN A 226 -9.90 -7.95 32.62
CA GLN A 226 -9.19 -7.16 33.63
C GLN A 226 -7.66 -7.13 33.43
N PHE A 227 -7.10 -8.07 32.66
CA PHE A 227 -5.68 -8.09 32.32
C PHE A 227 -5.33 -7.21 31.12
N THR A 228 -6.32 -6.80 30.34
CA THR A 228 -6.09 -6.01 29.13
C THR A 228 -5.54 -4.63 29.52
N ASN A 229 -4.51 -4.20 28.80
CA ASN A 229 -3.79 -2.95 29.06
C ASN A 229 -3.33 -2.37 27.72
N ARG A 230 -2.67 -1.21 27.74
CA ARG A 230 -2.24 -0.50 26.52
C ARG A 230 -1.34 -1.32 25.59
N ASN A 231 -0.53 -2.24 26.13
CA ASN A 231 0.37 -3.09 25.33
C ASN A 231 -0.44 -4.08 24.48
N HIS A 232 -1.49 -4.65 25.05
CA HIS A 232 -2.41 -5.55 24.35
C HIS A 232 -3.19 -4.80 23.25
N LEU A 233 -3.56 -3.55 23.49
CA LEU A 233 -4.22 -2.71 22.47
C LEU A 233 -3.27 -2.37 21.32
N ALA A 234 -2.00 -2.06 21.62
CA ALA A 234 -0.95 -1.86 20.61
C ALA A 234 -0.75 -3.13 19.77
N PHE A 235 -0.70 -4.31 20.40
CA PHE A 235 -0.62 -5.59 19.70
C PHE A 235 -1.85 -5.83 18.82
N ALA A 236 -3.06 -5.69 19.36
CA ALA A 236 -4.31 -5.90 18.63
C ALA A 236 -4.45 -4.97 17.43
N ALA A 237 -3.91 -3.75 17.50
CA ALA A 237 -3.90 -2.82 16.38
C ALA A 237 -3.00 -3.30 15.21
N LEU A 238 -1.81 -3.81 15.51
CA LEU A 238 -0.94 -4.42 14.48
C LEU A 238 -1.56 -5.70 13.92
N GLU A 239 -2.10 -6.56 14.81
CA GLU A 239 -2.77 -7.81 14.43
C GLU A 239 -3.98 -7.56 13.50
N ALA A 240 -4.72 -6.47 13.74
CA ALA A 240 -5.85 -6.06 12.90
C ALA A 240 -5.46 -5.68 11.47
N VAL A 241 -4.30 -5.04 11.27
CA VAL A 241 -3.77 -4.77 9.92
C VAL A 241 -3.48 -6.08 9.20
N CYS A 242 -2.93 -7.07 9.92
CA CYS A 242 -2.64 -8.38 9.36
C CYS A 242 -3.89 -9.19 9.01
N PHE A 243 -4.93 -9.12 9.85
CA PHE A 243 -6.20 -9.78 9.55
C PHE A 243 -6.92 -9.15 8.35
N GLN A 244 -6.97 -7.83 8.25
CA GLN A 244 -7.58 -7.15 7.09
C GLN A 244 -6.83 -7.51 5.79
N THR A 245 -5.49 -7.56 5.84
CA THR A 245 -4.66 -8.04 4.72
C THR A 245 -5.02 -9.47 4.34
N ARG A 246 -5.18 -10.36 5.33
CA ARG A 246 -5.58 -11.75 5.11
C ARG A 246 -6.96 -11.87 4.47
N GLU A 247 -7.95 -11.07 4.88
CA GLU A 247 -9.29 -11.10 4.28
C GLU A 247 -9.27 -10.81 2.78
N ILE A 248 -8.45 -9.84 2.36
CA ILE A 248 -8.29 -9.50 0.95
C ILE A 248 -7.58 -10.64 0.20
N LEU A 249 -6.54 -11.23 0.78
CA LEU A 249 -5.83 -12.35 0.15
C LEU A 249 -6.70 -13.62 0.05
N ASP A 250 -7.52 -13.90 1.05
CA ASP A 250 -8.49 -15.00 1.02
C ASP A 250 -9.52 -14.77 -0.09
N ALA A 251 -10.00 -13.53 -0.28
CA ALA A 251 -10.86 -13.18 -1.42
C ALA A 251 -10.13 -13.35 -2.77
N MET A 252 -8.87 -12.91 -2.87
CA MET A 252 -8.05 -13.07 -4.08
C MET A 252 -7.82 -14.54 -4.44
N ASN A 253 -7.65 -15.41 -3.45
CA ASN A 253 -7.49 -16.85 -3.65
C ASN A 253 -8.79 -17.51 -4.13
N GLN A 254 -9.94 -17.06 -3.62
CA GLN A 254 -11.25 -17.54 -4.04
C GLN A 254 -11.56 -17.14 -5.49
N ASP A 255 -11.29 -15.89 -5.87
CA ASP A 255 -11.52 -15.41 -7.24
C ASP A 255 -10.56 -16.05 -8.26
N SER A 256 -9.27 -16.16 -7.93
CA SER A 256 -8.28 -16.66 -8.90
C SER A 256 -8.15 -18.17 -8.95
N GLY A 257 -8.70 -18.89 -7.97
CA GLY A 257 -8.53 -20.35 -7.83
C GLY A 257 -7.09 -20.82 -7.61
N LEU A 258 -6.16 -19.91 -7.33
CA LEU A 258 -4.74 -20.21 -7.14
C LEU A 258 -4.34 -19.77 -5.72
N PRO A 259 -3.76 -20.64 -4.89
CA PRO A 259 -3.28 -20.23 -3.58
C PRO A 259 -2.03 -19.36 -3.71
N LEU A 260 -2.01 -18.23 -3.01
CA LEU A 260 -0.80 -17.41 -2.89
C LEU A 260 0.27 -18.16 -2.09
N THR A 261 1.51 -18.20 -2.60
CA THR A 261 2.61 -18.95 -1.99
C THR A 261 3.58 -18.09 -1.17
N GLN A 262 3.59 -16.77 -1.41
CA GLN A 262 4.37 -15.79 -0.67
C GLN A 262 3.80 -14.39 -0.92
N LEU A 263 3.96 -13.49 0.05
CA LEU A 263 3.52 -12.09 -0.07
C LEU A 263 4.73 -11.16 -0.17
N GLN A 264 4.78 -10.33 -1.22
CA GLN A 264 5.77 -9.26 -1.35
C GLN A 264 5.23 -8.03 -0.59
N VAL A 265 6.07 -7.33 0.16
CA VAL A 265 5.61 -6.20 0.99
C VAL A 265 6.49 -4.98 0.84
N ASP A 266 5.89 -3.79 0.85
CA ASP A 266 6.59 -2.50 0.85
C ASP A 266 5.81 -1.45 1.65
N GLY A 267 6.35 -0.23 1.75
CA GLY A 267 5.73 0.87 2.48
C GLY A 267 6.21 1.01 3.93
N GLY A 268 5.89 2.15 4.54
CA GLY A 268 6.49 2.60 5.80
C GLY A 268 6.29 1.65 6.99
N MET A 269 5.16 0.95 7.10
CA MET A 269 4.94 0.04 8.24
C MET A 269 5.81 -1.22 8.17
N THR A 270 6.38 -1.56 7.01
CA THR A 270 7.27 -2.73 6.87
C THR A 270 8.58 -2.58 7.65
N SER A 271 8.88 -1.38 8.16
CA SER A 271 9.96 -1.16 9.12
C SER A 271 9.71 -1.86 10.48
N ASN A 272 8.46 -2.10 10.84
CA ASN A 272 8.06 -2.80 12.06
C ASN A 272 8.21 -4.31 11.86
N ARG A 273 9.22 -4.92 12.49
CA ARG A 273 9.56 -6.33 12.29
C ARG A 273 8.53 -7.26 12.91
N LEU A 274 7.94 -6.85 14.03
CA LEU A 274 6.85 -7.59 14.65
C LEU A 274 5.62 -7.67 13.71
N LEU A 275 5.25 -6.57 13.04
CA LEU A 275 4.16 -6.58 12.07
C LEU A 275 4.45 -7.55 10.91
N MET A 276 5.68 -7.55 10.38
CA MET A 276 6.07 -8.47 9.31
C MET A 276 6.02 -9.93 9.73
N GLN A 277 6.47 -10.23 10.96
CA GLN A 277 6.38 -11.57 11.52
C GLN A 277 4.91 -11.98 11.75
N LEU A 278 4.09 -11.10 12.35
CA LEU A 278 2.65 -11.34 12.55
C LEU A 278 1.92 -11.57 11.23
N GLN A 279 2.29 -10.85 10.18
CA GLN A 279 1.70 -11.05 8.86
C GLN A 279 2.02 -12.44 8.30
N ALA A 280 3.29 -12.88 8.40
CA ALA A 280 3.68 -14.22 7.97
C ALA A 280 2.96 -15.31 8.79
N ASP A 281 2.86 -15.12 10.10
CA ASP A 281 2.16 -16.02 11.01
C ASP A 281 0.67 -16.14 10.67
N ILE A 282 -0.02 -15.01 10.47
CA ILE A 282 -1.45 -14.96 10.17
C ILE A 282 -1.76 -15.52 8.77
N LEU A 283 -0.89 -15.30 7.78
CA LEU A 283 -1.10 -15.87 6.44
C LEU A 283 -0.65 -17.32 6.32
N CYS A 284 0.22 -17.77 7.23
CA CYS A 284 0.90 -19.06 7.14
C CYS A 284 1.67 -19.26 5.81
N ILE A 285 2.13 -18.16 5.21
CA ILE A 285 3.02 -18.15 4.05
C ILE A 285 4.15 -17.16 4.30
N PRO A 286 5.29 -17.28 3.60
CA PRO A 286 6.39 -16.36 3.78
C PRO A 286 6.05 -14.93 3.34
N VAL A 287 6.51 -13.96 4.12
CA VAL A 287 6.46 -12.53 3.78
C VAL A 287 7.86 -12.09 3.38
N VAL A 288 7.98 -11.47 2.21
CA VAL A 288 9.26 -11.05 1.61
C VAL A 288 9.29 -9.53 1.54
N LYS A 289 10.20 -8.94 2.33
CA LYS A 289 10.45 -7.50 2.34
C LYS A 289 11.74 -7.21 1.55
N PRO A 290 11.68 -6.44 0.46
CA PRO A 290 12.88 -6.04 -0.26
C PRO A 290 13.72 -5.08 0.58
N THR A 291 15.05 -5.11 0.38
CA THR A 291 15.96 -4.13 0.99
C THR A 291 15.72 -2.73 0.42
N MET A 292 15.37 -2.65 -0.87
CA MET A 292 14.92 -1.41 -1.52
C MET A 292 13.51 -1.07 -1.03
N SER A 293 13.39 -0.06 -0.18
CA SER A 293 12.09 0.34 0.40
C SER A 293 11.21 1.13 -0.57
N GLU A 294 11.81 1.77 -1.59
CA GLU A 294 11.14 2.62 -2.58
C GLU A 294 10.72 1.81 -3.83
N THR A 295 9.93 0.75 -3.62
CA THR A 295 9.56 -0.20 -4.69
C THR A 295 8.73 0.45 -5.79
N THR A 296 7.86 1.41 -5.46
CA THR A 296 7.09 2.17 -6.46
C THR A 296 8.01 2.88 -7.44
N ALA A 297 8.98 3.65 -6.93
CA ALA A 297 9.93 4.39 -7.77
C ALA A 297 10.86 3.45 -8.53
N LEU A 298 11.28 2.35 -7.91
CA LEU A 298 12.05 1.31 -8.59
C LEU A 298 11.24 0.73 -9.76
N GLY A 299 9.96 0.42 -9.58
CA GLY A 299 9.12 -0.12 -10.64
C GLY A 299 8.93 0.83 -11.83
N VAL A 300 8.83 2.13 -11.55
CA VAL A 300 8.84 3.16 -12.58
C VAL A 300 10.16 3.18 -13.33
N ALA A 301 11.28 3.21 -12.60
CA ALA A 301 12.60 3.18 -13.22
C ALA A 301 12.74 1.90 -14.07
N MET A 302 12.21 0.77 -13.59
CA MET A 302 12.23 -0.54 -14.27
C MET A 302 11.50 -0.49 -15.60
N ALA A 303 10.28 0.06 -15.60
CA ALA A 303 9.52 0.29 -16.82
C ALA A 303 10.24 1.25 -17.78
N ALA A 304 10.81 2.34 -17.27
CA ALA A 304 11.53 3.33 -18.08
C ALA A 304 12.84 2.78 -18.67
N GLY A 305 13.60 2.03 -17.87
CA GLY A 305 14.85 1.41 -18.28
C GLY A 305 14.65 0.28 -19.29
N ALA A 306 13.52 -0.43 -19.20
CA ALA A 306 13.13 -1.44 -20.17
C ALA A 306 12.55 -0.86 -21.47
N ALA A 307 12.45 0.47 -21.58
CA ALA A 307 11.78 1.10 -22.70
C ALA A 307 12.38 0.78 -24.07
N GLU A 308 11.53 0.58 -25.07
CA GLU A 308 11.94 0.48 -26.47
C GLU A 308 12.67 1.79 -26.83
N GLY A 309 13.92 1.69 -27.27
CA GLY A 309 14.82 2.84 -27.47
C GLY A 309 15.74 3.17 -26.29
N VAL A 310 15.45 2.70 -25.08
CA VAL A 310 16.32 2.82 -23.89
C VAL A 310 17.08 1.52 -23.62
N GLY A 311 16.36 0.41 -23.42
CA GLY A 311 16.91 -0.95 -23.35
C GLY A 311 18.03 -1.20 -22.34
N VAL A 312 18.09 -0.44 -21.23
CA VAL A 312 19.10 -0.62 -20.19
C VAL A 312 18.73 -1.70 -19.16
N TRP A 313 17.44 -2.04 -19.09
CA TRP A 313 16.92 -3.12 -18.25
C TRP A 313 16.12 -4.14 -19.05
N SER A 314 16.24 -5.40 -18.66
CA SER A 314 15.40 -6.49 -19.15
C SER A 314 14.51 -6.93 -18.00
N LEU A 315 13.19 -6.93 -18.23
CA LEU A 315 12.19 -7.38 -17.26
C LEU A 315 11.95 -8.90 -17.37
N SER A 316 12.81 -9.61 -18.09
CA SER A 316 12.79 -11.06 -18.13
C SER A 316 13.19 -11.61 -16.75
N PRO A 317 12.56 -12.69 -16.25
CA PRO A 317 12.90 -13.25 -14.95
C PRO A 317 14.37 -13.64 -14.76
N SER A 318 15.10 -13.90 -15.86
CA SER A 318 16.52 -14.28 -15.84
C SER A 318 17.49 -13.12 -15.71
N ASP A 319 17.07 -11.90 -16.07
CA ASP A 319 17.95 -10.71 -16.12
C ASP A 319 17.71 -9.74 -14.95
N LEU A 320 16.70 -10.01 -14.12
CA LEU A 320 16.37 -9.16 -12.99
C LEU A 320 17.49 -9.25 -11.92
N PRO A 321 18.06 -8.11 -11.48
CA PRO A 321 19.05 -8.12 -10.42
C PRO A 321 18.46 -8.77 -9.17
N HIS A 322 19.23 -9.63 -8.51
CA HIS A 322 18.80 -10.27 -7.27
C HIS A 322 18.67 -9.21 -6.19
N ALA A 323 17.45 -8.68 -6.04
CA ALA A 323 17.12 -7.78 -4.95
C ALA A 323 17.30 -8.52 -3.63
N THR A 324 18.24 -8.07 -2.81
CA THR A 324 18.39 -8.58 -1.45
C THR A 324 17.08 -8.37 -0.71
N SER A 325 16.59 -9.40 -0.04
CA SER A 325 15.32 -9.34 0.70
C SER A 325 15.45 -10.00 2.06
N GLU A 326 14.68 -9.48 3.01
CA GLU A 326 14.45 -10.12 4.29
C GLU A 326 13.19 -10.98 4.18
N LYS A 327 13.29 -12.25 4.58
CA LYS A 327 12.19 -13.21 4.50
C LYS A 327 11.73 -13.60 5.91
N TYR A 328 10.46 -13.36 6.19
CA TYR A 328 9.79 -13.74 7.42
C TYR A 328 9.05 -15.05 7.18
N GLN A 329 9.45 -16.10 7.90
CA GLN A 329 8.81 -17.40 7.84
C GLN A 329 7.73 -17.50 8.92
N PRO A 330 6.59 -18.15 8.66
CA PRO A 330 5.59 -18.41 9.68
C PRO A 330 6.20 -19.20 10.85
N GLN A 331 5.91 -18.75 12.07
CA GLN A 331 6.37 -19.35 13.33
C GLN A 331 5.25 -20.02 14.11
N ILE A 332 3.99 -19.84 13.68
CA ILE A 332 2.81 -20.49 14.27
C ILE A 332 2.25 -21.58 13.36
N HIS A 333 1.45 -22.49 13.94
CA HIS A 333 0.73 -23.50 13.18
C HIS A 333 -0.52 -22.91 12.51
N CYS A 334 -0.91 -23.46 11.35
CA CYS A 334 -2.09 -22.99 10.61
C CYS A 334 -3.36 -22.99 11.47
N ASP A 335 -3.54 -24.00 12.33
CA ASP A 335 -4.72 -24.08 13.22
C ASP A 335 -4.82 -22.89 14.20
N GLU A 336 -3.69 -22.39 14.67
CA GLU A 336 -3.67 -21.23 15.55
C GLU A 336 -4.06 -19.96 14.77
N SER A 337 -3.54 -19.82 13.55
CA SER A 337 -3.91 -18.73 12.66
C SER A 337 -5.42 -18.74 12.35
N GLU A 338 -5.98 -19.90 11.99
CA GLU A 338 -7.42 -20.08 11.76
C GLU A 338 -8.26 -19.72 12.99
N PHE A 339 -7.83 -20.16 14.18
CA PHE A 339 -8.53 -19.87 15.42
C PHE A 339 -8.58 -18.37 15.72
N ARG A 340 -7.45 -17.68 15.56
CA ARG A 340 -7.36 -16.22 15.75
C ARG A 340 -8.21 -15.49 14.70
N PHE A 341 -8.16 -15.93 13.45
CA PHE A 341 -8.92 -15.34 12.35
C PHE A 341 -10.44 -15.54 12.49
N ALA A 342 -10.88 -16.70 12.98
CA ALA A 342 -12.30 -16.96 13.25
C ALA A 342 -12.88 -15.98 14.29
N ARG A 343 -12.09 -15.57 15.27
CA ARG A 343 -12.47 -14.54 16.25
C ARG A 343 -12.40 -13.13 15.67
N TRP A 344 -11.43 -12.84 14.81
CA TRP A 344 -11.40 -11.60 14.03
C TRP A 344 -12.70 -11.40 13.24
N LYS A 345 -13.15 -12.41 12.48
CA LYS A 345 -14.42 -12.34 11.73
C LYS A 345 -15.64 -12.04 12.62
N LYS A 346 -15.65 -12.58 13.84
CA LYS A 346 -16.68 -12.26 14.85
C LYS A 346 -16.62 -10.81 15.32
N ALA A 347 -15.43 -10.23 15.44
CA ALA A 347 -15.26 -8.82 15.77
C ALA A 347 -15.74 -7.93 14.61
N VAL A 348 -15.33 -8.24 13.38
CA VAL A 348 -15.76 -7.52 12.17
C VAL A 348 -17.30 -7.49 12.05
N GLN A 349 -17.97 -8.63 12.23
CA GLN A 349 -19.44 -8.68 12.21
C GLN A 349 -20.10 -7.75 13.25
N ARG A 350 -19.46 -7.54 14.41
CA ARG A 350 -19.96 -6.63 15.45
C ARG A 350 -19.72 -5.16 15.14
N SER A 351 -18.78 -4.85 14.25
CA SER A 351 -18.56 -3.46 13.81
C SER A 351 -19.58 -2.99 12.77
N MET A 352 -20.22 -3.90 12.04
CA MET A 352 -21.15 -3.59 10.95
C MET A 352 -22.50 -3.08 11.47
N ASN A 353 -23.21 -2.29 10.66
CA ASN A 353 -24.53 -1.72 10.99
C ASN A 353 -24.52 -0.88 12.28
N TRP A 354 -23.38 -0.26 12.60
CA TRP A 354 -23.24 0.57 13.79
C TRP A 354 -23.87 1.95 13.60
N GLU A 355 -23.58 2.59 12.46
CA GLU A 355 -24.25 3.82 12.05
C GLU A 355 -25.57 3.50 11.37
N THR A 356 -26.68 3.94 11.97
CA THR A 356 -27.99 3.89 11.33
C THR A 356 -28.15 5.12 10.45
N THR A 357 -28.28 4.96 9.14
CA THR A 357 -28.68 6.06 8.27
C THR A 357 -30.03 6.59 8.73
N GLU A 358 -30.11 7.85 9.19
CA GLU A 358 -31.41 8.52 9.32
C GLU A 358 -32.11 8.50 7.96
N PRO A 359 -33.40 8.13 7.88
CA PRO A 359 -34.13 8.30 6.64
C PRO A 359 -34.12 9.79 6.32
N CYS A 360 -33.58 10.17 5.15
CA CYS A 360 -33.73 11.53 4.63
C CYS A 360 -35.22 11.89 4.69
N CYS A 361 -35.59 12.79 5.62
CA CYS A 361 -36.88 13.43 5.60
C CYS A 361 -37.02 14.10 4.22
N ASN A 362 -37.92 13.59 3.39
CA ASN A 362 -38.37 14.25 2.17
C ASN A 362 -38.99 15.59 2.55
N ALA A 363 -38.17 16.62 2.67
CA ALA A 363 -38.60 18.01 2.67
C ALA A 363 -38.97 18.39 1.23
N ASN A 364 -40.08 17.85 0.73
CA ASN A 364 -40.80 18.33 -0.44
C ASN A 364 -42.27 17.90 -0.30
N GLY A 365 -42.94 18.48 0.69
CA GLY A 365 -44.39 18.42 0.87
C GLY A 365 -44.96 19.83 0.87
N THR A 366 -44.85 20.54 -0.26
CA THR A 366 -45.71 21.70 -0.53
C THR A 366 -47.04 21.19 -1.08
N GLU A 367 -47.95 20.81 -0.19
CA GLU A 367 -49.39 20.81 -0.51
C GLU A 367 -49.87 22.26 -0.47
N GLY A 368 -50.22 22.82 -1.63
CA GLY A 368 -50.97 24.08 -1.71
C GLY A 368 -52.47 23.82 -1.53
N PRO A 369 -53.22 24.67 -0.80
CA PRO A 369 -54.66 24.53 -0.72
C PRO A 369 -55.32 25.09 -1.98
N SER A 370 -56.37 24.40 -2.42
CA SER A 370 -57.38 24.79 -3.42
C SER A 370 -58.07 26.12 -3.11
#